data_AF-A0A949GDE5-F1
#
_entry.id   AF-A0A949GDE5-F1
#
_cell.length_a   1.000
_cell.length_b   1.000
_cell.length_c   1.000
_cell.angle_alpha   90.00
_cell.angle_beta   90.00
_cell.angle_gamma   90.00
#
_symmetry.space_group_name_H-M   'P 1'
#
loop_
_entity.id
_entity.type
_entity.pdbx_description
1 polymer ?
#
loop_
_entity_poly.entity_id
_entity_poly.type
_entity_poly.pdbx_seq_one_letter_code
_entity_poly.pdbx_strand_id
1 'polypeptide(L)'
;MRTAQTIRLATQKGFTLLEVLMVIGLMSMLLAGMYKVFDDWAQRSQNRTAASDILRLQNAAEEYVLANFDAFTTGADLNVFREIDINDLKTFNYLPSGYVARNAFKQDMRVFRRFVHVEKKNRDGTDALNASGSQIYINTIEVVAVSDNRGAVIVRVPNKRLLDTAQAGGPDMGVISNMVLAGTTFVNRATSVYNGWYVALAALAGAGYAATPDANGGYLSSYGIVTAEGTEPNDEWLYRLAINGRPELNRMDTDLRMNNNPIQNVGTFVADKVNVTGNAVMRGVGQGVTSDTAQAMTVEQAMMVAGATESRVNMKDTSGVCRFATSGLNRTVNDTAGTCTMQGGEVQVIAATGNATMGLTTLTADGSTITDITNVTNNTDSRGVSNFQTLTATGNMTATQQVIAPTTNVTGNTIGTQQLQAGNMTVTANSTVTGNLVAARVQPTNGYSVTSRQMDVANTATIQGQIRANALNATSSLYLNNIRFPGGVTTPGSTTTYVDTVLTRTIRCTVHTNNRTYCEPTGSHTWPNGVSETCTVPAWPSTGYSCNYFNGAIFLGTCTFTRSIGASNQAYHSVSCT
;
A
#
# COMPACT_ATOMS: atom_id res chain seq x y z
N MET A 1 -56.45 -19.79 -72.99
CA MET A 1 -56.31 -21.19 -72.50
C MET A 1 -55.02 -21.32 -71.69
N ARG A 2 -54.79 -22.43 -70.98
CA ARG A 2 -53.66 -22.59 -70.03
C ARG A 2 -52.37 -23.08 -70.71
N THR A 3 -51.22 -22.54 -70.27
CA THR A 3 -49.88 -23.13 -70.39
C THR A 3 -49.09 -22.71 -69.13
N ALA A 4 -49.09 -23.54 -68.08
CA ALA A 4 -48.11 -24.62 -67.86
C ALA A 4 -46.80 -24.12 -67.20
N GLN A 5 -46.84 -23.87 -65.89
CA GLN A 5 -45.62 -23.76 -65.06
C GLN A 5 -45.02 -25.16 -64.84
N THR A 6 -43.74 -25.33 -65.18
CA THR A 6 -43.00 -26.58 -64.94
C THR A 6 -42.49 -26.64 -63.50
N ILE A 7 -43.20 -27.37 -62.64
CA ILE A 7 -42.73 -27.74 -61.30
C ILE A 7 -41.54 -28.70 -61.45
N ARG A 8 -40.35 -28.28 -61.02
CA ARG A 8 -39.20 -29.20 -60.87
C ARG A 8 -39.38 -30.03 -59.60
N LEU A 9 -39.87 -31.25 -59.76
CA LEU A 9 -39.87 -32.25 -58.68
C LEU A 9 -38.41 -32.52 -58.25
N ALA A 10 -38.10 -32.28 -56.98
CA ALA A 10 -36.86 -32.72 -56.39
C ALA A 10 -36.85 -34.25 -56.32
N THR A 11 -35.87 -34.89 -56.96
CA THR A 11 -35.74 -36.36 -56.94
C THR A 11 -35.43 -36.84 -55.53
N GLN A 12 -36.42 -37.41 -54.85
CA GLN A 12 -36.20 -38.18 -53.63
C GLN A 12 -35.31 -39.37 -53.96
N LYS A 13 -34.04 -39.29 -53.55
CA LYS A 13 -33.19 -40.48 -53.44
C LYS A 13 -33.71 -41.29 -52.26
N GLY A 14 -34.43 -42.38 -52.53
CA GLY A 14 -34.81 -43.33 -51.49
C GLY A 14 -33.57 -43.88 -50.81
N PHE A 15 -33.60 -44.02 -49.48
CA PHE A 15 -32.50 -44.54 -48.69
C PHE A 15 -32.02 -45.88 -49.25
N THR A 16 -30.72 -46.00 -49.49
CA THR A 16 -30.18 -47.25 -50.04
C THR A 16 -30.13 -48.32 -48.93
N LEU A 17 -30.31 -49.59 -49.29
CA LEU A 17 -30.27 -50.69 -48.30
C LEU A 17 -28.96 -50.70 -47.50
N LEU A 18 -27.85 -50.35 -48.15
CA LEU A 18 -26.52 -50.22 -47.57
C LEU A 18 -26.46 -49.14 -46.48
N GLU A 19 -27.13 -48.02 -46.70
CA GLU A 19 -27.18 -46.84 -45.81
C GLU A 19 -28.03 -47.14 -44.57
N VAL A 20 -29.15 -47.84 -44.73
CA VAL A 20 -29.95 -48.37 -43.60
C VAL A 20 -29.14 -49.37 -42.77
N LEU A 21 -28.43 -50.30 -43.41
CA LEU A 21 -27.57 -51.27 -42.71
C LEU A 21 -26.40 -50.59 -41.99
N MET A 22 -25.79 -49.55 -42.59
CA MET A 22 -24.74 -48.76 -41.95
C MET A 22 -25.25 -47.99 -40.73
N VAL A 23 -26.45 -47.38 -40.81
CA VAL A 23 -27.09 -46.71 -39.66
C VAL A 23 -27.42 -47.71 -38.55
N ILE A 24 -27.93 -48.91 -38.87
CA ILE A 24 -28.18 -49.95 -37.87
C ILE A 24 -26.86 -50.40 -37.20
N GLY A 25 -25.79 -50.62 -37.97
CA GLY A 25 -24.47 -50.97 -37.44
C GLY A 25 -23.90 -49.89 -36.50
N LEU A 26 -23.97 -48.62 -36.91
CA LEU A 26 -23.55 -47.48 -36.08
C LEU A 26 -24.39 -47.35 -34.80
N MET A 27 -25.71 -47.52 -34.89
CA MET A 27 -26.59 -47.52 -33.71
C MET A 27 -26.30 -48.69 -32.77
N SER A 28 -25.99 -49.88 -33.28
CA SER A 28 -25.57 -51.03 -32.45
C SER A 28 -24.26 -50.77 -31.71
N MET A 29 -23.28 -50.14 -32.36
CA MET A 29 -22.02 -49.74 -31.70
C MET A 29 -22.26 -48.65 -30.64
N LEU A 30 -23.12 -47.67 -30.94
CA LEU A 30 -23.49 -46.59 -30.01
C LEU A 30 -24.25 -47.13 -28.80
N LEU A 31 -25.18 -48.06 -28.99
CA LEU A 31 -25.90 -48.75 -27.90
C LEU A 31 -24.94 -49.54 -26.99
N ALA A 32 -23.95 -50.24 -27.55
CA ALA A 32 -22.94 -50.97 -26.77
C ALA A 32 -22.05 -50.02 -25.94
N GLY A 33 -21.62 -48.89 -26.53
CA GLY A 33 -20.88 -47.86 -25.79
C GLY A 33 -21.71 -47.20 -24.69
N MET A 34 -22.98 -46.89 -24.99
CA MET A 34 -23.91 -46.27 -24.05
C MET A 34 -24.28 -47.21 -22.90
N TYR A 35 -24.42 -48.53 -23.13
CA TYR A 35 -24.64 -49.53 -22.07
C TYR A 35 -23.52 -49.49 -21.04
N LYS A 36 -22.25 -49.44 -21.48
CA LYS A 36 -21.11 -49.34 -20.57
C LYS A 36 -21.15 -48.05 -19.73
N VAL A 37 -21.51 -46.91 -20.34
CA VAL A 37 -21.63 -45.63 -19.62
C VAL A 37 -22.76 -45.68 -18.58
N PHE A 38 -23.89 -46.34 -18.86
CA PHE A 38 -24.97 -46.52 -17.89
C PHE A 38 -24.59 -47.48 -16.76
N ASP A 39 -23.85 -48.56 -17.02
CA ASP A 39 -23.34 -49.47 -16.00
C ASP A 39 -22.28 -48.78 -15.10
N ASP A 40 -21.31 -48.08 -15.70
CA ASP A 40 -20.34 -47.24 -14.98
C ASP A 40 -21.04 -46.18 -14.10
N TRP A 41 -22.13 -45.57 -14.58
CA TRP A 41 -22.92 -44.60 -13.82
C TRP A 41 -23.72 -45.25 -12.67
N ALA A 42 -24.40 -46.37 -12.95
CA ALA A 42 -25.20 -47.10 -11.95
C ALA A 42 -24.32 -47.67 -10.83
N GLN A 43 -23.16 -48.23 -11.17
CA GLN A 43 -22.19 -48.71 -10.18
C GLN A 43 -21.63 -47.55 -9.34
N ARG A 44 -21.29 -46.41 -9.93
CA ARG A 44 -20.86 -45.21 -9.17
C ARG A 44 -21.97 -44.67 -8.26
N SER A 45 -23.23 -44.72 -8.69
CA SER A 45 -24.38 -44.32 -7.87
C SER A 45 -24.57 -45.26 -6.67
N GLN A 46 -24.54 -46.58 -6.89
CA GLN A 46 -24.63 -47.56 -5.81
C GLN A 46 -23.43 -47.49 -4.85
N ASN A 47 -22.21 -47.28 -5.36
CA ASN A 47 -21.01 -47.07 -4.53
C ASN A 47 -21.19 -45.83 -3.61
N ARG A 48 -21.60 -44.68 -4.17
CA ARG A 48 -21.87 -43.46 -3.38
C ARG A 48 -22.95 -43.66 -2.32
N THR A 49 -24.00 -44.43 -2.65
CA THR A 49 -25.05 -44.79 -1.70
C THR A 49 -24.47 -45.63 -0.56
N ALA A 50 -23.72 -46.70 -0.86
CA ALA A 50 -23.10 -47.55 0.15
C ALA A 50 -22.10 -46.83 1.08
N ALA A 51 -21.37 -45.83 0.56
CA ALA A 51 -20.53 -44.95 1.38
C ALA A 51 -21.39 -44.05 2.30
N SER A 52 -22.45 -43.45 1.76
CA SER A 52 -23.39 -42.65 2.56
C SER A 52 -24.14 -43.46 3.62
N ASP A 53 -24.42 -44.74 3.37
CA ASP A 53 -25.09 -45.63 4.31
C ASP A 53 -24.24 -45.86 5.57
N ILE A 54 -22.95 -46.17 5.39
CA ILE A 54 -22.03 -46.46 6.51
C ILE A 54 -21.56 -45.19 7.22
N LEU A 55 -21.32 -44.09 6.50
CA LEU A 55 -21.05 -42.77 7.11
C LEU A 55 -22.23 -42.31 7.96
N ARG A 56 -23.47 -42.52 7.52
CA ARG A 56 -24.66 -42.21 8.35
C ARG A 56 -24.69 -43.00 9.66
N LEU A 57 -24.21 -44.25 9.68
CA LEU A 57 -24.07 -45.02 10.92
C LEU A 57 -22.91 -44.52 11.78
N GLN A 58 -21.79 -44.13 11.16
CA GLN A 58 -20.61 -43.58 11.82
C GLN A 58 -20.96 -42.29 12.58
N ASN A 59 -21.48 -41.27 11.90
CA ASN A 59 -21.80 -39.96 12.49
C ASN A 59 -22.81 -40.10 13.64
N ALA A 60 -23.87 -40.90 13.47
CA ALA A 60 -24.86 -41.14 14.51
C ALA A 60 -24.29 -41.88 15.74
N ALA A 61 -23.26 -42.71 15.54
CA ALA A 61 -22.55 -43.38 16.62
C ALA A 61 -21.55 -42.45 17.33
N GLU A 62 -20.91 -41.53 16.61
CA GLU A 62 -20.05 -40.48 17.16
C GLU A 62 -20.85 -39.49 18.02
N GLU A 63 -22.00 -39.00 17.52
CA GLU A 63 -22.92 -38.15 18.30
C GLU A 63 -23.38 -38.85 19.60
N TYR A 64 -23.71 -40.14 19.54
CA TYR A 64 -24.06 -40.93 20.72
C TYR A 64 -22.88 -41.12 21.68
N VAL A 65 -21.66 -41.35 21.16
CA VAL A 65 -20.43 -41.50 21.95
C VAL A 65 -20.03 -40.19 22.62
N LEU A 66 -20.17 -39.05 21.95
CA LEU A 66 -19.95 -37.72 22.49
C LEU A 66 -20.93 -37.42 23.62
N ALA A 67 -22.22 -37.68 23.42
CA ALA A 67 -23.26 -37.46 24.42
C ALA A 67 -23.15 -38.40 25.66
N ASN A 68 -22.40 -39.50 25.56
CA ASN A 68 -22.19 -40.47 26.63
C ASN A 68 -20.70 -40.63 27.01
N PHE A 69 -19.88 -39.62 26.72
CA PHE A 69 -18.42 -39.73 26.78
C PHE A 69 -17.90 -40.16 28.16
N ASP A 70 -18.37 -39.53 29.24
CA ASP A 70 -17.98 -39.88 30.61
C ASP A 70 -18.37 -41.32 30.98
N ALA A 71 -19.53 -41.79 30.51
CA ALA A 71 -20.01 -43.14 30.76
C ALA A 71 -19.25 -44.22 29.97
N PHE A 72 -18.53 -43.83 28.92
CA PHE A 72 -17.69 -44.74 28.11
C PHE A 72 -16.19 -44.63 28.42
N THR A 73 -15.77 -43.68 29.26
CA THR A 73 -14.39 -43.54 29.75
C THR A 73 -14.23 -43.92 31.23
N THR A 74 -15.24 -43.66 32.08
CA THR A 74 -15.18 -43.93 33.52
C THR A 74 -15.07 -45.42 33.82
N GLY A 75 -13.88 -45.87 34.21
CA GLY A 75 -13.61 -47.27 34.57
C GLY A 75 -13.59 -48.24 33.39
N ALA A 76 -13.47 -47.74 32.15
CA ALA A 76 -13.46 -48.56 30.94
C ALA A 76 -12.09 -49.21 30.66
N ASP A 77 -12.10 -50.40 30.04
CA ASP A 77 -10.87 -51.10 29.63
C ASP A 77 -10.17 -50.34 28.48
N LEU A 78 -8.95 -49.86 28.72
CA LEU A 78 -8.14 -49.20 27.69
C LEU A 78 -7.83 -50.13 26.51
N ASN A 79 -7.95 -49.59 25.31
CA ASN A 79 -7.72 -50.22 24.01
C ASN A 79 -8.65 -51.38 23.62
N VAL A 80 -9.65 -51.75 24.44
CA VAL A 80 -10.57 -52.86 24.15
C VAL A 80 -11.82 -52.37 23.41
N PHE A 81 -12.12 -52.98 22.26
CA PHE A 81 -13.36 -52.70 21.53
C PHE A 81 -14.59 -53.32 22.21
N ARG A 82 -15.71 -52.59 22.15
CA ARG A 82 -17.07 -53.05 22.48
C ARG A 82 -18.01 -52.65 21.33
N GLU A 83 -18.99 -53.49 21.00
CA GLU A 83 -20.05 -53.12 20.05
C GLU A 83 -21.00 -52.06 20.65
N ILE A 84 -21.55 -51.18 19.83
CA ILE A 84 -22.68 -50.32 20.19
C ILE A 84 -23.95 -50.94 19.63
N ASP A 85 -25.00 -51.11 20.42
CA ASP A 85 -26.28 -51.57 19.86
C ASP A 85 -26.90 -50.44 19.03
N ILE A 86 -27.29 -50.77 17.80
CA ILE A 86 -28.00 -49.88 16.89
C ILE A 86 -29.42 -49.59 17.42
N ASN A 87 -29.95 -50.43 18.30
CA ASN A 87 -31.17 -50.14 19.05
C ASN A 87 -31.00 -48.98 20.05
N ASP A 88 -29.82 -48.78 20.64
CA ASP A 88 -29.55 -47.60 21.49
C ASP A 88 -29.61 -46.32 20.62
N LEU A 89 -28.87 -46.33 19.50
CA LEU A 89 -28.83 -45.21 18.54
C LEU A 89 -30.24 -44.81 18.04
N LYS A 90 -31.14 -45.78 17.89
CA LYS A 90 -32.56 -45.53 17.59
C LYS A 90 -33.36 -45.00 18.77
N THR A 91 -33.18 -45.59 19.95
CA THR A 91 -33.94 -45.25 21.16
C THR A 91 -33.65 -43.83 21.61
N PHE A 92 -32.41 -43.37 21.46
CA PHE A 92 -31.98 -41.99 21.73
C PHE A 92 -32.07 -41.05 20.50
N ASN A 93 -32.70 -41.49 19.40
CA ASN A 93 -33.01 -40.72 18.18
C ASN A 93 -31.83 -40.26 17.28
N TYR A 94 -30.59 -40.70 17.52
CA TYR A 94 -29.47 -40.50 16.59
C TYR A 94 -29.69 -41.19 15.23
N LEU A 95 -30.46 -42.29 15.22
CA LEU A 95 -30.98 -42.92 14.00
C LEU A 95 -32.51 -42.95 14.02
N PRO A 96 -33.20 -42.75 12.87
CA PRO A 96 -34.65 -42.93 12.81
C PRO A 96 -35.06 -44.36 13.20
N SER A 97 -36.19 -44.52 13.89
CA SER A 97 -36.70 -45.82 14.33
C SER A 97 -36.78 -46.87 13.22
N GLY A 98 -37.24 -46.46 12.03
CA GLY A 98 -37.31 -47.26 10.80
C GLY A 98 -35.98 -47.50 10.07
N TYR A 99 -34.84 -47.04 10.61
CA TYR A 99 -33.53 -47.29 10.01
C TYR A 99 -33.18 -48.79 9.98
N VAL A 100 -32.55 -49.24 8.90
CA VAL A 100 -32.03 -50.60 8.76
C VAL A 100 -30.54 -50.50 8.52
N ALA A 101 -29.75 -51.13 9.39
CA ALA A 101 -28.29 -51.16 9.29
C ALA A 101 -27.85 -52.16 8.22
N ARG A 102 -28.08 -51.82 6.95
CA ARG A 102 -27.69 -52.61 5.78
C ARG A 102 -27.39 -51.67 4.61
N ASN A 103 -26.21 -51.80 4.02
CA ASN A 103 -25.76 -50.92 2.94
C ASN A 103 -26.37 -51.29 1.56
N ALA A 104 -26.17 -50.44 0.56
CA ALA A 104 -26.60 -50.69 -0.81
C ALA A 104 -25.96 -51.94 -1.49
N PHE A 105 -24.96 -52.59 -0.87
CA PHE A 105 -24.43 -53.90 -1.28
C PHE A 105 -25.16 -55.09 -0.61
N LYS A 106 -26.13 -54.83 0.27
CA LYS A 106 -26.88 -55.80 1.10
C LYS A 106 -26.07 -56.46 2.22
N GLN A 107 -24.88 -55.93 2.54
CA GLN A 107 -24.15 -56.32 3.75
C GLN A 107 -24.78 -55.61 4.95
N ASP A 108 -24.86 -56.32 6.08
CA ASP A 108 -25.29 -55.72 7.35
C ASP A 108 -24.24 -54.70 7.82
N MET A 109 -24.60 -53.80 8.72
CA MET A 109 -23.67 -52.81 9.30
C MET A 109 -23.67 -52.87 10.81
N ARG A 110 -22.50 -52.67 11.41
CA ARG A 110 -22.22 -52.68 12.86
C ARG A 110 -21.32 -51.51 13.19
N VAL A 111 -21.25 -51.12 14.46
CA VAL A 111 -20.32 -50.09 14.92
C VAL A 111 -19.74 -50.47 16.28
N PHE A 112 -18.44 -50.23 16.43
CA PHE A 112 -17.67 -50.53 17.62
C PHE A 112 -17.04 -49.26 18.18
N ARG A 113 -16.81 -49.23 19.50
CA ARG A 113 -16.05 -48.18 20.17
C ARG A 113 -14.93 -48.76 21.04
N ARG A 114 -13.82 -48.06 21.20
CA ARG A 114 -12.81 -48.34 22.25
C ARG A 114 -12.32 -47.06 22.92
N PHE A 115 -12.13 -47.11 24.23
CA PHE A 115 -11.49 -46.04 24.98
C PHE A 115 -9.96 -46.13 24.79
N VAL A 116 -9.32 -45.01 24.45
CA VAL A 116 -7.87 -44.89 24.27
C VAL A 116 -7.36 -43.60 24.92
N HIS A 117 -6.06 -43.56 25.17
CA HIS A 117 -5.35 -42.36 25.58
C HIS A 117 -4.49 -41.89 24.41
N VAL A 118 -4.71 -40.66 23.93
CA VAL A 118 -3.82 -40.01 22.96
C VAL A 118 -2.84 -39.11 23.70
N GLU A 119 -1.57 -39.12 23.32
CA GLU A 119 -0.55 -38.26 23.91
C GLU A 119 -0.85 -36.79 23.61
N LYS A 120 -1.02 -35.96 24.64
CA LYS A 120 -1.21 -34.52 24.43
C LYS A 120 0.12 -33.90 23.98
N LYS A 121 0.12 -33.21 22.84
CA LYS A 121 1.30 -32.48 22.36
C LYS A 121 1.23 -31.00 22.74
N ASN A 122 2.41 -30.42 22.97
CA ASN A 122 2.62 -28.99 23.10
C ASN A 122 2.63 -28.32 21.72
N ARG A 123 2.53 -26.99 21.68
CA ARG A 123 2.52 -26.20 20.43
C ARG A 123 3.84 -26.27 19.63
N ASP A 124 4.90 -26.82 20.20
CA ASP A 124 6.19 -27.09 19.53
C ASP A 124 6.33 -28.55 19.05
N GLY A 125 5.31 -29.39 19.24
CA GLY A 125 5.30 -30.82 18.90
C GLY A 125 5.89 -31.74 19.97
N THR A 126 6.38 -31.21 21.10
CA THR A 126 6.87 -32.03 22.22
C THR A 126 5.71 -32.60 23.06
N ASP A 127 5.98 -33.63 23.85
CA ASP A 127 5.00 -34.19 24.79
C ASP A 127 4.67 -33.23 25.94
N ALA A 128 3.36 -33.02 26.18
CA ALA A 128 2.89 -32.28 27.33
C ALA A 128 3.08 -33.11 28.60
N LEU A 129 3.93 -32.66 29.51
CA LEU A 129 4.20 -33.31 30.79
C LEU A 129 3.48 -32.60 31.94
N ASN A 130 3.04 -33.37 32.92
CA ASN A 130 2.49 -32.86 34.17
C ASN A 130 3.61 -32.37 35.12
N ALA A 131 3.23 -31.81 36.27
CA ALA A 131 4.18 -31.29 37.27
C ALA A 131 5.13 -32.33 37.88
N SER A 132 4.88 -33.64 37.68
CA SER A 132 5.76 -34.75 38.07
C SER A 132 6.53 -35.37 36.89
N GLY A 133 6.54 -34.73 35.71
CA GLY A 133 7.28 -35.17 34.53
C GLY A 133 6.66 -36.35 33.77
N SER A 134 5.39 -36.69 34.04
CA SER A 134 4.67 -37.77 33.37
C SER A 134 3.81 -37.22 32.21
N GLN A 135 3.67 -37.96 31.11
CA GLN A 135 2.82 -37.56 29.98
C GLN A 135 1.39 -37.27 30.40
N ILE A 136 0.83 -36.21 29.82
CA ILE A 136 -0.59 -35.86 29.86
C ILE A 136 -1.26 -36.54 28.67
N TYR A 137 -2.39 -37.18 28.92
CA TYR A 137 -3.18 -37.83 27.89
C TYR A 137 -4.50 -37.10 27.65
N ILE A 138 -4.97 -37.12 26.41
CA ILE A 138 -6.32 -36.76 26.01
C ILE A 138 -7.17 -38.03 26.08
N ASN A 139 -8.15 -38.07 26.97
CA ASN A 139 -9.18 -39.11 26.97
C ASN A 139 -9.89 -39.09 25.62
N THR A 140 -9.91 -40.24 24.94
CA THR A 140 -10.32 -40.31 23.53
C THR A 140 -11.09 -41.60 23.30
N ILE A 141 -12.15 -41.58 22.49
CA ILE A 141 -12.87 -42.78 22.07
C ILE A 141 -12.79 -42.88 20.55
N GLU A 142 -12.22 -43.97 20.05
CA GLU A 142 -12.33 -44.31 18.63
C GLU A 142 -13.68 -44.97 18.35
N VAL A 143 -14.31 -44.58 17.23
CA VAL A 143 -15.56 -45.15 16.74
C VAL A 143 -15.32 -45.75 15.35
N VAL A 144 -15.75 -46.99 15.14
CA VAL A 144 -15.45 -47.77 13.94
C VAL A 144 -16.70 -48.49 13.42
N ALA A 145 -17.37 -47.90 12.44
CA ALA A 145 -18.43 -48.57 11.68
C ALA A 145 -17.82 -49.56 10.67
N VAL A 146 -18.47 -50.71 10.50
CA VAL A 146 -18.06 -51.76 9.55
C VAL A 146 -19.27 -52.43 8.92
N SER A 147 -19.16 -52.82 7.66
CA SER A 147 -20.10 -53.78 7.07
C SER A 147 -19.72 -55.21 7.45
N ASP A 148 -20.70 -56.07 7.70
CA ASP A 148 -20.56 -57.45 8.18
C ASP A 148 -21.58 -58.37 7.44
N ASN A 149 -21.45 -59.68 7.61
CA ASN A 149 -22.43 -60.68 7.17
C ASN A 149 -22.93 -61.48 8.37
N ARG A 150 -23.88 -60.93 9.15
CA ARG A 150 -24.54 -61.67 10.24
C ARG A 150 -25.58 -62.68 9.71
N GLY A 151 -26.06 -62.51 8.48
CA GLY A 151 -26.91 -63.47 7.79
C GLY A 151 -26.16 -64.68 7.21
N ALA A 152 -26.87 -65.79 6.97
CA ALA A 152 -26.32 -67.04 6.44
C ALA A 152 -25.81 -66.98 4.97
N VAL A 153 -25.92 -65.83 4.30
CA VAL A 153 -25.43 -65.59 2.94
C VAL A 153 -24.29 -64.59 3.01
N ILE A 154 -23.08 -65.04 2.67
CA ILE A 154 -21.88 -64.19 2.65
C ILE A 154 -21.91 -63.32 1.39
N VAL A 155 -22.01 -62.00 1.57
CA VAL A 155 -21.91 -61.00 0.49
C VAL A 155 -20.61 -60.21 0.66
N ARG A 156 -19.76 -60.18 -0.37
CA ARG A 156 -18.51 -59.40 -0.41
C ARG A 156 -18.55 -58.40 -1.55
N VAL A 157 -18.07 -57.18 -1.31
CA VAL A 157 -17.92 -56.16 -2.36
C VAL A 157 -16.66 -56.48 -3.18
N PRO A 158 -16.74 -56.60 -4.52
CA PRO A 158 -15.56 -56.85 -5.34
C PRO A 158 -14.50 -55.77 -5.17
N ASN A 159 -13.23 -56.15 -5.09
CA ASN A 159 -12.10 -55.29 -4.69
C ASN A 159 -12.04 -53.93 -5.41
N LYS A 160 -12.28 -53.87 -6.73
CA LYS A 160 -12.39 -52.58 -7.45
C LYS A 160 -13.52 -51.70 -6.89
N ARG A 161 -14.75 -52.24 -6.79
CA ARG A 161 -15.90 -51.49 -6.29
C ARG A 161 -15.76 -51.11 -4.82
N LEU A 162 -15.03 -51.91 -4.04
CA LEU A 162 -14.72 -51.65 -2.65
C LEU A 162 -13.82 -50.40 -2.51
N LEU A 163 -12.75 -50.31 -3.30
CA LEU A 163 -11.89 -49.12 -3.38
C LEU A 163 -12.66 -47.90 -3.94
N ASP A 164 -13.37 -48.07 -5.06
CA ASP A 164 -14.18 -47.00 -5.67
C ASP A 164 -15.26 -46.46 -4.72
N THR A 165 -15.72 -47.27 -3.75
CA THR A 165 -16.70 -46.88 -2.72
C THR A 165 -16.04 -46.12 -1.59
N ALA A 166 -14.93 -46.60 -1.05
CA ALA A 166 -14.23 -45.89 0.02
C ALA A 166 -13.74 -44.51 -0.46
N GLN A 167 -13.17 -44.42 -1.67
CA GLN A 167 -12.81 -43.13 -2.30
C GLN A 167 -14.01 -42.18 -2.47
N ALA A 168 -15.22 -42.71 -2.65
CA ALA A 168 -16.43 -41.91 -2.82
C ALA A 168 -16.97 -41.29 -1.53
N GLY A 169 -16.51 -41.74 -0.35
CA GLY A 169 -16.87 -41.20 0.96
C GLY A 169 -15.71 -40.54 1.73
N GLY A 170 -14.56 -40.29 1.10
CA GLY A 170 -13.51 -39.44 1.68
C GLY A 170 -12.52 -40.15 2.60
N PRO A 171 -11.82 -39.42 3.50
CA PRO A 171 -10.69 -39.94 4.28
C PRO A 171 -11.13 -40.94 5.36
N ASP A 172 -12.29 -40.69 5.98
CA ASP A 172 -12.89 -41.43 7.08
C ASP A 172 -13.32 -42.83 6.65
N MET A 173 -13.61 -42.98 5.34
CA MET A 173 -13.90 -44.25 4.69
C MET A 173 -12.65 -45.11 4.46
N GLY A 174 -12.83 -46.40 4.68
CA GLY A 174 -11.83 -47.43 4.53
C GLY A 174 -12.40 -48.77 4.09
N VAL A 175 -11.53 -49.77 4.04
CA VAL A 175 -11.85 -51.12 3.59
C VAL A 175 -11.19 -52.18 4.46
N ILE A 176 -11.83 -53.36 4.53
CA ILE A 176 -11.30 -54.60 5.08
C ILE A 176 -11.21 -55.59 3.91
N SER A 177 -10.00 -55.90 3.46
CA SER A 177 -9.76 -56.77 2.29
C SER A 177 -8.37 -57.41 2.34
N ASN A 178 -8.19 -58.54 1.63
CA ASN A 178 -6.86 -59.17 1.48
C ASN A 178 -6.05 -58.58 0.30
N MET A 179 -6.40 -57.39 -0.19
CA MET A 179 -5.62 -56.68 -1.20
C MET A 179 -4.21 -56.31 -0.71
N VAL A 180 -3.26 -56.39 -1.63
CA VAL A 180 -1.93 -55.78 -1.53
C VAL A 180 -1.74 -54.90 -2.75
N LEU A 181 -1.36 -53.63 -2.52
CA LEU A 181 -1.13 -52.61 -3.55
C LEU A 181 0.26 -52.00 -3.37
N ALA A 182 0.76 -51.31 -4.40
CA ALA A 182 2.07 -50.65 -4.30
C ALA A 182 2.04 -49.59 -3.19
N GLY A 183 2.82 -49.80 -2.13
CA GLY A 183 2.91 -48.91 -0.97
C GLY A 183 1.80 -49.07 0.10
N THR A 184 0.78 -49.92 -0.09
CA THR A 184 -0.32 -50.11 0.88
C THR A 184 -0.75 -51.58 0.99
N THR A 185 -1.05 -52.03 2.22
CA THR A 185 -1.57 -53.38 2.48
C THR A 185 -2.83 -53.31 3.32
N PHE A 186 -3.87 -54.01 2.88
CA PHE A 186 -5.19 -54.05 3.51
C PHE A 186 -5.37 -55.29 4.39
N VAL A 187 -4.41 -56.22 4.32
CA VAL A 187 -4.43 -57.50 5.02
C VAL A 187 -4.45 -57.29 6.55
N ASN A 188 -5.33 -58.06 7.22
CA ASN A 188 -5.53 -58.10 8.67
C ASN A 188 -5.85 -56.75 9.35
N ARG A 189 -6.43 -55.79 8.60
CA ARG A 189 -6.86 -54.48 9.14
C ARG A 189 -8.13 -53.96 8.47
N ALA A 190 -8.84 -53.09 9.17
CA ALA A 190 -9.62 -52.02 8.55
C ALA A 190 -8.67 -50.84 8.31
N THR A 191 -8.71 -50.18 7.15
CA THR A 191 -7.80 -49.06 6.87
C THR A 191 -8.38 -48.11 5.84
N SER A 192 -8.11 -46.81 5.99
CA SER A 192 -8.40 -45.81 4.96
C SER A 192 -7.69 -46.16 3.65
N VAL A 193 -8.35 -45.91 2.51
CA VAL A 193 -7.70 -46.00 1.19
C VAL A 193 -6.67 -44.89 0.95
N TYR A 194 -6.65 -43.87 1.81
CA TYR A 194 -5.67 -42.77 1.81
C TYR A 194 -4.54 -42.98 2.84
N ASN A 195 -4.49 -44.13 3.53
CA ASN A 195 -3.50 -44.46 4.56
C ASN A 195 -3.49 -43.48 5.76
N GLY A 196 -4.59 -42.75 6.01
CA GLY A 196 -4.71 -41.82 7.15
C GLY A 196 -4.93 -42.52 8.50
N TRP A 197 -5.68 -43.63 8.52
CA TRP A 197 -5.98 -44.40 9.73
C TRP A 197 -5.98 -45.91 9.44
N TYR A 198 -5.71 -46.73 10.46
CA TYR A 198 -5.93 -48.18 10.43
C TYR A 198 -6.31 -48.75 11.80
N VAL A 199 -7.09 -49.83 11.80
CA VAL A 199 -7.48 -50.60 12.98
C VAL A 199 -7.17 -52.08 12.73
N ALA A 200 -6.44 -52.73 13.65
CA ALA A 200 -6.08 -54.13 13.52
C ALA A 200 -7.35 -55.03 13.61
N LEU A 201 -7.54 -55.91 12.62
CA LEU A 201 -8.78 -56.70 12.51
C LEU A 201 -8.96 -57.66 13.70
N ALA A 202 -7.87 -58.12 14.30
CA ALA A 202 -7.89 -58.93 15.52
C ALA A 202 -8.50 -58.20 16.73
N ALA A 203 -8.37 -56.86 16.81
CA ALA A 203 -8.97 -56.08 17.90
C ALA A 203 -10.50 -55.98 17.76
N LEU A 204 -11.00 -55.85 16.54
CA LEU A 204 -12.44 -55.93 16.23
C LEU A 204 -12.97 -57.36 16.42
N ALA A 205 -12.18 -58.39 16.09
CA ALA A 205 -12.53 -59.78 16.32
C ALA A 205 -12.69 -60.11 17.82
N GLY A 206 -11.89 -59.50 18.70
CA GLY A 206 -12.07 -59.58 20.15
C GLY A 206 -13.42 -59.02 20.64
N ALA A 207 -14.04 -58.10 19.88
CA ALA A 207 -15.39 -57.59 20.12
C ALA A 207 -16.49 -58.37 19.35
N GLY A 208 -16.15 -59.50 18.73
CA GLY A 208 -17.10 -60.34 18.01
C GLY A 208 -17.40 -59.90 16.57
N TYR A 209 -16.51 -59.18 15.90
CA TYR A 209 -16.54 -59.03 14.43
C TYR A 209 -15.96 -60.28 13.75
N ALA A 210 -16.71 -60.90 12.83
CA ALA A 210 -16.35 -62.20 12.25
C ALA A 210 -16.22 -62.21 10.71
N ALA A 211 -16.55 -61.11 10.02
CA ALA A 211 -16.55 -61.05 8.56
C ALA A 211 -15.13 -61.14 7.96
N THR A 212 -14.85 -62.25 7.28
CA THR A 212 -13.56 -62.51 6.61
C THR A 212 -13.60 -62.11 5.14
N PRO A 213 -12.68 -61.24 4.65
CA PRO A 213 -12.52 -60.96 3.22
C PRO A 213 -11.84 -62.15 2.51
N ASP A 214 -11.88 -62.13 1.17
CA ASP A 214 -11.14 -63.08 0.33
C ASP A 214 -10.23 -62.35 -0.69
N ALA A 215 -9.66 -63.08 -1.65
CA ALA A 215 -8.75 -62.52 -2.65
C ALA A 215 -9.46 -61.60 -3.68
N ASN A 216 -10.78 -61.67 -3.81
CA ASN A 216 -11.58 -60.99 -4.83
C ASN A 216 -12.50 -59.90 -4.26
N GLY A 217 -12.85 -59.96 -2.97
CA GLY A 217 -13.71 -58.96 -2.34
C GLY A 217 -13.67 -58.92 -0.81
N GLY A 218 -14.30 -57.89 -0.25
CA GLY A 218 -14.27 -57.60 1.17
C GLY A 218 -15.43 -56.71 1.65
N TYR A 219 -15.12 -55.87 2.63
CA TYR A 219 -16.09 -55.13 3.45
C TYR A 219 -15.68 -53.66 3.57
N LEU A 220 -16.67 -52.78 3.68
CA LEU A 220 -16.48 -51.36 3.97
C LEU A 220 -16.25 -51.15 5.46
N SER A 221 -15.49 -50.11 5.79
CA SER A 221 -15.33 -49.60 7.15
C SER A 221 -15.29 -48.08 7.16
N SER A 222 -15.63 -47.48 8.28
CA SER A 222 -15.44 -46.06 8.58
C SER A 222 -14.73 -45.94 9.92
N TYR A 223 -14.04 -44.83 10.15
CA TYR A 223 -13.34 -44.53 11.39
C TYR A 223 -13.56 -43.05 11.74
N GLY A 224 -13.55 -42.75 13.03
CA GLY A 224 -13.53 -41.40 13.56
C GLY A 224 -13.16 -41.40 15.04
N ILE A 225 -12.88 -40.21 15.55
CA ILE A 225 -12.33 -40.00 16.89
C ILE A 225 -13.21 -39.00 17.63
N VAL A 226 -13.60 -39.34 18.85
CA VAL A 226 -14.37 -38.47 19.75
C VAL A 226 -13.55 -38.14 20.98
N THR A 227 -13.50 -36.86 21.35
CA THR A 227 -12.99 -36.36 22.63
C THR A 227 -14.14 -35.75 23.43
N ALA A 228 -13.94 -35.45 24.72
CA ALA A 228 -14.93 -34.76 25.54
C ALA A 228 -15.32 -33.36 25.01
N GLU A 229 -14.48 -32.74 24.18
CA GLU A 229 -14.68 -31.41 23.61
C GLU A 229 -15.33 -31.47 22.20
N GLY A 230 -15.53 -32.67 21.64
CA GLY A 230 -16.06 -32.87 20.28
C GLY A 230 -15.08 -32.55 19.15
N THR A 231 -13.81 -32.30 19.48
CA THR A 231 -12.71 -31.97 18.55
C THR A 231 -11.76 -33.15 18.35
N GLU A 232 -10.94 -33.10 17.29
CA GLU A 232 -9.84 -34.07 17.13
C GLU A 232 -8.75 -33.84 18.18
N PRO A 233 -8.10 -34.90 18.70
CA PRO A 233 -6.95 -34.75 19.57
C PRO A 233 -5.85 -33.87 18.93
N ASN A 234 -5.39 -32.87 19.69
CA ASN A 234 -4.32 -31.91 19.32
C ASN A 234 -4.63 -30.91 18.18
N ASP A 235 -5.84 -30.85 17.60
CA ASP A 235 -6.25 -29.86 16.56
C ASP A 235 -5.25 -29.73 15.38
N GLU A 236 -4.74 -30.84 14.87
CA GLU A 236 -3.59 -30.84 13.94
C GLU A 236 -3.92 -30.40 12.50
N TRP A 237 -5.20 -30.20 12.15
CA TRP A 237 -5.67 -30.02 10.77
C TRP A 237 -6.49 -28.74 10.53
N LEU A 238 -6.11 -27.94 9.53
CA LEU A 238 -6.89 -26.80 9.06
C LEU A 238 -7.99 -27.24 8.08
N TYR A 239 -9.14 -27.65 8.59
CA TYR A 239 -10.32 -28.00 7.79
C TYR A 239 -11.24 -26.80 7.51
N ARG A 240 -12.27 -27.02 6.68
CA ARG A 240 -13.24 -25.99 6.27
C ARG A 240 -14.61 -26.25 6.86
N LEU A 241 -15.24 -25.22 7.40
CA LEU A 241 -16.64 -25.28 7.81
C LEU A 241 -17.53 -24.64 6.74
N ALA A 242 -18.55 -25.40 6.30
CA ALA A 242 -19.54 -24.94 5.34
C ALA A 242 -20.61 -24.11 6.06
N ILE A 243 -20.91 -22.91 5.54
CA ILE A 243 -21.97 -22.08 6.12
C ILE A 243 -23.34 -22.67 5.73
N ASN A 244 -24.20 -22.88 6.72
CA ASN A 244 -25.52 -23.49 6.51
C ASN A 244 -26.34 -22.71 5.47
N GLY A 245 -26.86 -23.43 4.45
CA GLY A 245 -27.56 -22.86 3.31
C GLY A 245 -26.72 -22.07 2.30
N ARG A 246 -25.39 -21.94 2.52
CA ARG A 246 -24.46 -21.15 1.70
C ARG A 246 -23.14 -21.91 1.41
N PRO A 247 -23.20 -23.06 0.69
CA PRO A 247 -22.04 -23.93 0.46
C PRO A 247 -20.93 -23.30 -0.40
N GLU A 248 -21.20 -22.17 -1.07
CA GLU A 248 -20.18 -21.38 -1.74
C GLU A 248 -19.30 -20.58 -0.76
N LEU A 249 -19.80 -20.28 0.44
CA LEU A 249 -19.07 -19.58 1.48
C LEU A 249 -18.30 -20.57 2.36
N ASN A 250 -16.98 -20.45 2.31
CA ASN A 250 -16.05 -21.25 3.09
C ASN A 250 -15.52 -20.38 4.25
N ARG A 251 -15.67 -20.83 5.51
CA ARG A 251 -15.08 -20.17 6.69
C ARG A 251 -14.06 -21.11 7.35
N MET A 252 -12.96 -20.53 7.82
CA MET A 252 -12.08 -21.12 8.84
C MET A 252 -12.53 -20.56 10.18
N ASP A 253 -12.73 -21.41 11.18
CA ASP A 253 -13.26 -21.00 12.51
C ASP A 253 -12.14 -20.78 13.54
N THR A 254 -10.88 -20.88 13.11
CA THR A 254 -9.67 -20.70 13.93
C THR A 254 -8.71 -19.67 13.30
N ASP A 255 -7.86 -19.07 14.13
CA ASP A 255 -6.85 -18.09 13.73
C ASP A 255 -5.73 -18.73 12.88
N LEU A 256 -5.50 -18.23 11.66
CA LEU A 256 -4.38 -18.68 10.82
C LEU A 256 -3.02 -18.16 11.36
N ARG A 257 -2.39 -18.93 12.26
CA ARG A 257 -1.09 -18.60 12.87
C ARG A 257 0.07 -19.28 12.15
N MET A 258 0.75 -18.55 11.25
CA MET A 258 1.91 -19.05 10.48
C MET A 258 3.22 -19.20 11.28
N ASN A 259 3.29 -18.70 12.52
CA ASN A 259 4.53 -18.49 13.28
C ASN A 259 5.55 -17.70 12.44
N ASN A 260 6.72 -18.27 12.13
CA ASN A 260 7.77 -17.65 11.30
C ASN A 260 7.74 -18.08 9.82
N ASN A 261 6.73 -18.85 9.40
CA ASN A 261 6.66 -19.37 8.03
C ASN A 261 6.05 -18.34 7.05
N PRO A 262 6.60 -18.17 5.84
CA PRO A 262 6.05 -17.26 4.84
C PRO A 262 4.82 -17.86 4.15
N ILE A 263 3.83 -17.02 3.82
CA ILE A 263 2.78 -17.36 2.86
C ILE A 263 3.30 -17.02 1.46
N GLN A 264 3.53 -18.03 0.62
CA GLN A 264 4.14 -17.88 -0.72
C GLN A 264 3.16 -18.22 -1.84
N ASN A 265 3.41 -17.70 -3.05
CA ASN A 265 2.63 -17.96 -4.27
C ASN A 265 1.13 -17.65 -4.16
N VAL A 266 0.76 -16.67 -3.31
CA VAL A 266 -0.62 -16.19 -3.20
C VAL A 266 -0.99 -15.39 -4.44
N GLY A 267 -1.98 -15.86 -5.22
CA GLY A 267 -2.41 -15.18 -6.45
C GLY A 267 -3.10 -13.83 -6.20
N THR A 268 -3.87 -13.71 -5.12
CA THR A 268 -4.45 -12.44 -4.65
C THR A 268 -4.72 -12.54 -3.15
N PHE A 269 -4.33 -11.51 -2.39
CA PHE A 269 -4.67 -11.37 -0.97
C PHE A 269 -5.63 -10.19 -0.82
N VAL A 270 -6.86 -10.47 -0.37
CA VAL A 270 -7.89 -9.46 -0.10
C VAL A 270 -8.24 -9.53 1.38
N ALA A 271 -8.17 -8.38 2.07
CA ALA A 271 -8.51 -8.26 3.48
C ALA A 271 -9.14 -6.89 3.74
N ASP A 272 -10.17 -6.86 4.57
CA ASP A 272 -10.83 -5.63 5.05
C ASP A 272 -9.85 -4.75 5.86
N LYS A 273 -8.98 -5.39 6.65
CA LYS A 273 -7.94 -4.72 7.43
C LYS A 273 -6.66 -5.55 7.46
N VAL A 274 -5.54 -4.87 7.24
CA VAL A 274 -4.19 -5.43 7.45
C VAL A 274 -3.52 -4.62 8.57
N ASN A 275 -2.98 -5.30 9.58
CA ASN A 275 -2.23 -4.67 10.66
C ASN A 275 -0.83 -5.29 10.72
N VAL A 276 0.21 -4.48 10.49
CA VAL A 276 1.61 -4.92 10.47
C VAL A 276 2.34 -4.29 11.66
N THR A 277 2.81 -5.13 12.59
CA THR A 277 3.52 -4.69 13.80
C THR A 277 5.04 -4.57 13.62
N GLY A 278 5.56 -5.06 12.49
CA GLY A 278 6.96 -4.92 12.06
C GLY A 278 7.08 -4.18 10.72
N ASN A 279 8.12 -4.49 9.96
CA ASN A 279 8.35 -3.86 8.66
C ASN A 279 7.43 -4.44 7.57
N ALA A 280 6.64 -3.57 6.92
CA ALA A 280 5.97 -3.91 5.67
C ALA A 280 6.89 -3.60 4.47
N VAL A 281 7.04 -4.54 3.54
CA VAL A 281 7.81 -4.35 2.30
C VAL A 281 6.95 -4.79 1.12
N MET A 282 6.43 -3.82 0.37
CA MET A 282 5.72 -4.07 -0.88
C MET A 282 6.71 -4.01 -2.04
N ARG A 283 6.73 -5.05 -2.89
CA ARG A 283 7.58 -5.14 -4.09
C ARG A 283 6.76 -5.72 -5.23
N GLY A 284 6.65 -4.97 -6.33
CA GLY A 284 6.26 -5.56 -7.60
C GLY A 284 7.33 -6.55 -8.07
N VAL A 285 6.92 -7.67 -8.64
CA VAL A 285 7.83 -8.58 -9.33
C VAL A 285 7.88 -8.13 -10.78
N GLY A 286 9.05 -7.66 -11.23
CA GLY A 286 9.26 -7.17 -12.59
C GLY A 286 9.10 -8.30 -13.62
N GLN A 287 7.90 -8.45 -14.17
CA GLN A 287 7.65 -9.28 -15.34
C GLN A 287 8.33 -8.63 -16.56
N GLY A 288 9.20 -9.37 -17.24
CA GLY A 288 10.26 -8.81 -18.06
C GLY A 288 9.83 -8.15 -19.38
N VAL A 289 9.43 -6.87 -19.32
CA VAL A 289 9.46 -5.92 -20.45
C VAL A 289 9.99 -4.57 -19.96
N THR A 290 10.77 -3.87 -20.78
CA THR A 290 11.41 -2.57 -20.45
C THR A 290 10.41 -1.39 -20.46
N SER A 291 9.34 -1.48 -19.67
CA SER A 291 8.36 -0.38 -19.49
C SER A 291 7.53 -0.46 -18.21
N ASP A 292 8.01 -1.14 -17.14
CA ASP A 292 7.25 -1.18 -15.88
C ASP A 292 7.13 0.22 -15.26
N THR A 293 5.89 0.74 -15.29
CA THR A 293 5.54 2.10 -14.87
C THR A 293 4.25 2.14 -14.04
N ALA A 294 3.67 0.99 -13.70
CA ALA A 294 2.32 0.91 -13.12
C ALA A 294 2.07 -0.26 -12.15
N GLN A 295 3.04 -0.59 -11.28
CA GLN A 295 2.79 -1.36 -10.04
C GLN A 295 2.88 -0.45 -8.78
N ALA A 296 2.28 0.73 -8.85
CA ALA A 296 2.16 1.62 -7.70
C ALA A 296 1.06 1.14 -6.74
N MET A 297 1.34 1.22 -5.43
CA MET A 297 0.32 1.09 -4.38
C MET A 297 -0.76 2.14 -4.61
N THR A 298 -1.90 1.72 -5.15
CA THR A 298 -3.03 2.60 -5.45
C THR A 298 -3.89 2.73 -4.20
N VAL A 299 -3.97 3.94 -3.65
CA VAL A 299 -4.78 4.24 -2.46
C VAL A 299 -5.95 5.12 -2.90
N GLU A 300 -7.16 4.58 -2.86
CA GLU A 300 -8.38 5.28 -3.32
C GLU A 300 -8.87 6.36 -2.33
N GLN A 301 -8.23 6.47 -1.16
CA GLN A 301 -8.52 7.43 -0.10
C GLN A 301 -7.22 7.99 0.49
N ALA A 302 -7.31 8.94 1.42
CA ALA A 302 -6.13 9.50 2.09
C ALA A 302 -5.41 8.46 2.98
N MET A 303 -4.10 8.27 2.76
CA MET A 303 -3.28 7.38 3.59
C MET A 303 -2.93 8.05 4.92
N MET A 304 -3.72 7.79 5.97
CA MET A 304 -3.53 8.35 7.31
C MET A 304 -2.59 7.48 8.16
N VAL A 305 -1.34 7.91 8.40
CA VAL A 305 -0.41 7.20 9.30
C VAL A 305 -0.67 7.62 10.76
N ALA A 306 -1.72 7.05 11.36
CA ALA A 306 -2.10 7.34 12.74
C ALA A 306 -0.97 6.99 13.74
N GLY A 307 -0.72 7.90 14.70
CA GLY A 307 0.29 7.72 15.75
C GLY A 307 1.72 8.10 15.37
N ALA A 308 2.01 8.40 14.10
CA ALA A 308 3.31 8.95 13.67
C ALA A 308 3.29 10.49 13.63
N THR A 309 4.42 11.13 13.94
CA THR A 309 4.54 12.61 14.01
C THR A 309 4.58 13.33 12.66
N GLU A 310 4.70 12.61 11.55
CA GLU A 310 4.57 13.11 10.16
C GLU A 310 4.34 11.91 9.22
N SER A 311 3.36 12.01 8.32
CA SER A 311 3.07 11.04 7.25
C SER A 311 3.82 11.39 5.96
N ARG A 312 4.05 10.42 5.05
CA ARG A 312 4.55 10.69 3.68
C ARG A 312 3.81 9.85 2.66
N VAL A 313 3.51 10.44 1.51
CA VAL A 313 2.89 9.79 0.34
C VAL A 313 3.95 9.60 -0.75
N ASN A 314 3.73 8.64 -1.64
CA ASN A 314 4.77 8.11 -2.52
C ASN A 314 5.00 8.99 -3.77
N MET A 315 6.26 9.18 -4.15
CA MET A 315 6.69 9.81 -5.40
C MET A 315 7.63 8.88 -6.15
N LYS A 316 7.70 9.03 -7.48
CA LYS A 316 8.62 8.25 -8.31
C LYS A 316 10.04 8.84 -8.21
N ASP A 317 10.88 8.27 -7.35
CA ASP A 317 12.34 8.38 -7.52
C ASP A 317 12.72 7.66 -8.83
N THR A 318 13.41 8.39 -9.71
CA THR A 318 13.87 7.90 -11.02
C THR A 318 15.37 7.67 -11.10
N SER A 319 16.14 8.06 -10.07
CA SER A 319 17.58 7.77 -9.97
C SER A 319 17.94 6.73 -8.91
N GLY A 320 17.05 6.43 -7.96
CA GLY A 320 17.28 5.48 -6.86
C GLY A 320 18.25 6.01 -5.79
N VAL A 321 18.43 7.34 -5.78
CA VAL A 321 19.42 8.07 -4.97
C VAL A 321 18.76 8.79 -3.79
N CYS A 322 17.45 9.04 -3.85
CA CYS A 322 16.72 9.80 -2.85
C CYS A 322 16.51 8.97 -1.57
N ARG A 323 16.90 9.51 -0.41
CA ARG A 323 16.68 8.90 0.92
C ARG A 323 15.85 9.80 1.82
N PHE A 324 14.79 9.22 2.38
CA PHE A 324 13.98 9.83 3.43
C PHE A 324 14.46 9.32 4.80
N ALA A 325 14.78 10.23 5.71
CA ALA A 325 15.36 9.90 7.02
C ALA A 325 14.72 10.71 8.15
N THR A 326 14.73 10.13 9.36
CA THR A 326 14.24 10.75 10.59
C THR A 326 15.30 10.62 11.68
N SER A 327 15.66 11.74 12.32
CA SER A 327 16.66 11.77 13.39
C SER A 327 16.09 12.55 14.58
N GLY A 328 15.57 11.82 15.56
CA GLY A 328 14.73 12.40 16.62
C GLY A 328 13.50 13.09 16.02
N LEU A 329 13.33 14.38 16.34
CA LEU A 329 12.25 15.22 15.81
C LEU A 329 12.57 15.84 14.43
N ASN A 330 13.83 15.78 13.99
CA ASN A 330 14.23 16.31 12.68
C ASN A 330 13.90 15.30 11.58
N ARG A 331 13.34 15.78 10.47
CA ARG A 331 12.95 14.93 9.34
C ARG A 331 13.54 15.49 8.06
N THR A 332 14.17 14.62 7.29
CA THR A 332 15.17 15.00 6.30
C THR A 332 14.96 14.27 4.97
N VAL A 333 15.29 14.95 3.88
CA VAL A 333 15.54 14.35 2.56
C VAL A 333 17.03 14.51 2.26
N ASN A 334 17.72 13.40 2.00
CA ASN A 334 19.17 13.36 1.77
C ASN A 334 19.50 12.35 0.67
N ASP A 335 20.72 12.35 0.17
CA ASP A 335 21.19 11.39 -0.82
C ASP A 335 22.43 10.61 -0.35
N THR A 336 23.07 9.91 -1.27
CA THR A 336 24.34 9.23 -1.03
C THR A 336 25.26 9.52 -2.22
N ALA A 337 25.60 10.81 -2.35
CA ALA A 337 26.47 11.38 -3.37
C ALA A 337 25.96 11.17 -4.81
N GLY A 338 25.04 12.03 -5.25
CA GLY A 338 24.54 12.02 -6.63
C GLY A 338 23.49 13.09 -6.90
N THR A 339 22.60 12.82 -7.85
CA THR A 339 21.41 13.66 -8.11
C THR A 339 20.17 12.85 -7.77
N CYS A 340 19.38 13.32 -6.81
CA CYS A 340 18.05 12.80 -6.52
C CYS A 340 17.07 13.37 -7.56
N THR A 341 16.43 12.50 -8.35
CA THR A 341 15.55 12.92 -9.44
C THR A 341 14.14 12.39 -9.21
N MET A 342 13.24 13.28 -8.81
CA MET A 342 11.83 12.97 -8.55
C MET A 342 10.94 13.45 -9.69
N GLN A 343 9.99 12.63 -10.11
CA GLN A 343 9.06 12.94 -11.21
C GLN A 343 7.60 12.75 -10.79
N GLY A 344 6.86 13.85 -10.70
CA GLY A 344 5.43 13.90 -10.38
C GLY A 344 5.10 13.70 -8.90
N GLY A 345 4.16 14.49 -8.39
CA GLY A 345 3.64 14.43 -7.02
C GLY A 345 3.99 15.67 -6.19
N GLU A 346 3.88 15.54 -4.87
CA GLU A 346 4.14 16.60 -3.89
C GLU A 346 5.26 16.20 -2.91
N VAL A 347 6.34 17.00 -2.89
CA VAL A 347 7.47 16.85 -1.97
C VAL A 347 7.17 17.60 -0.67
N GLN A 348 6.51 16.94 0.28
CA GLN A 348 6.15 17.54 1.58
C GLN A 348 7.03 17.01 2.72
N VAL A 349 7.50 17.90 3.61
CA VAL A 349 8.37 17.57 4.75
C VAL A 349 7.95 18.36 6.00
N ILE A 350 6.94 17.87 6.75
CA ILE A 350 6.40 18.59 7.93
C ILE A 350 6.97 18.04 9.24
N ALA A 351 8.08 18.60 9.71
CA ALA A 351 8.59 18.29 11.04
C ALA A 351 7.78 19.06 12.13
N ALA A 352 6.74 18.42 12.68
CA ALA A 352 5.75 19.06 13.57
C ALA A 352 6.33 19.80 14.81
N THR A 353 7.52 19.40 15.29
CA THR A 353 8.22 20.02 16.43
C THR A 353 9.74 20.05 16.24
N GLY A 354 10.24 19.95 15.00
CA GLY A 354 11.66 19.86 14.68
C GLY A 354 12.00 20.54 13.36
N ASN A 355 13.21 20.36 12.85
CA ASN A 355 13.62 20.96 11.57
C ASN A 355 13.32 20.03 10.38
N ALA A 356 12.59 20.56 9.40
CA ALA A 356 12.38 19.98 8.08
C ALA A 356 13.50 20.39 7.12
N THR A 357 14.36 19.42 6.75
CA THR A 357 15.66 19.71 6.13
C THR A 357 15.84 18.99 4.80
N MET A 358 16.31 19.71 3.78
CA MET A 358 16.77 19.11 2.52
C MET A 358 18.30 19.20 2.42
N GLY A 359 18.97 18.06 2.60
CA GLY A 359 20.43 17.90 2.52
C GLY A 359 20.95 17.43 1.17
N LEU A 360 20.07 17.18 0.19
CA LEU A 360 20.40 16.65 -1.14
C LEU A 360 21.53 17.42 -1.84
N THR A 361 22.59 16.73 -2.25
CA THR A 361 23.70 17.24 -3.07
C THR A 361 23.19 17.97 -4.31
N THR A 362 22.20 17.39 -5.00
CA THR A 362 21.34 18.08 -5.98
C THR A 362 19.98 17.39 -6.05
N LEU A 363 18.91 18.16 -5.89
CA LEU A 363 17.55 17.75 -6.26
C LEU A 363 17.22 18.20 -7.68
N THR A 364 16.59 17.33 -8.47
CA THR A 364 15.82 17.68 -9.67
C THR A 364 14.37 17.19 -9.49
N ALA A 365 13.41 18.11 -9.39
CA ALA A 365 12.00 17.80 -9.18
C ALA A 365 11.16 18.22 -10.39
N ASP A 366 10.94 17.30 -11.34
CA ASP A 366 10.15 17.58 -12.54
C ASP A 366 8.65 17.30 -12.32
N GLY A 367 7.78 18.16 -12.86
CA GLY A 367 6.32 18.07 -12.70
C GLY A 367 5.82 17.97 -11.26
N SER A 368 6.59 18.45 -10.27
CA SER A 368 6.34 18.23 -8.84
C SER A 368 6.15 19.54 -8.06
N THR A 369 5.26 19.56 -7.07
CA THR A 369 5.16 20.65 -6.08
C THR A 369 6.08 20.39 -4.89
N ILE A 370 6.54 21.42 -4.21
CA ILE A 370 7.39 21.31 -3.01
C ILE A 370 6.76 22.12 -1.87
N THR A 371 6.54 21.49 -0.70
CA THR A 371 5.76 22.09 0.39
C THR A 371 6.41 21.92 1.78
N ASP A 372 6.25 22.96 2.60
CA ASP A 372 6.49 23.01 4.06
C ASP A 372 7.94 22.78 4.56
N ILE A 373 8.93 22.78 3.66
CA ILE A 373 10.35 22.64 4.02
C ILE A 373 10.86 23.91 4.73
N THR A 374 11.70 23.77 5.78
CA THR A 374 12.21 24.92 6.56
C THR A 374 13.66 25.31 6.24
N ASN A 375 14.48 24.40 5.70
CA ASN A 375 15.86 24.70 5.28
C ASN A 375 16.26 23.88 4.04
N VAL A 376 16.87 24.56 3.05
CA VAL A 376 17.41 23.98 1.81
C VAL A 376 18.92 24.20 1.82
N THR A 377 19.67 23.14 2.13
CA THR A 377 21.08 23.25 2.51
C THR A 377 22.02 23.30 1.32
N ASN A 378 21.59 22.77 0.16
CA ASN A 378 22.39 22.43 -1.02
C ASN A 378 21.63 22.77 -2.33
N ASN A 379 22.14 22.37 -3.50
CA ASN A 379 21.55 22.73 -4.80
C ASN A 379 20.17 22.07 -5.03
N THR A 380 19.23 22.79 -5.65
CA THR A 380 17.86 22.33 -5.92
C THR A 380 17.36 22.91 -7.24
N ASP A 381 16.90 22.09 -8.18
CA ASP A 381 16.11 22.49 -9.35
C ASP A 381 14.68 21.94 -9.23
N SER A 382 13.68 22.82 -9.32
CA SER A 382 12.25 22.51 -9.24
C SER A 382 11.52 23.03 -10.47
N ARG A 383 10.62 22.23 -11.06
CA ARG A 383 9.84 22.64 -12.22
C ARG A 383 8.37 22.95 -11.93
N GLY A 384 7.98 22.91 -10.65
CA GLY A 384 6.65 23.28 -10.18
C GLY A 384 6.64 24.54 -9.32
N VAL A 385 5.61 24.62 -8.47
CA VAL A 385 5.45 25.66 -7.45
C VAL A 385 6.03 25.15 -6.12
N SER A 386 6.78 26.01 -5.44
CA SER A 386 7.41 25.73 -4.14
C SER A 386 6.84 26.66 -3.06
N ASN A 387 6.29 26.11 -1.98
CA ASN A 387 5.76 26.86 -0.84
C ASN A 387 6.49 26.44 0.44
N PHE A 388 7.06 27.40 1.16
CA PHE A 388 7.91 27.17 2.32
C PHE A 388 7.39 27.97 3.53
N GLN A 389 7.51 27.44 4.74
CA GLN A 389 7.22 28.22 5.96
C GLN A 389 8.35 29.22 6.26
N THR A 390 9.59 28.77 6.09
CA THR A 390 10.82 29.58 6.07
C THR A 390 11.72 29.00 4.99
N LEU A 391 12.28 29.84 4.13
CA LEU A 391 13.25 29.44 3.12
C LEU A 391 14.65 29.92 3.52
N THR A 392 15.40 29.09 4.24
CA THR A 392 16.86 29.28 4.39
C THR A 392 17.56 28.56 3.25
N ALA A 393 18.29 29.29 2.40
CA ALA A 393 19.07 28.74 1.29
C ALA A 393 20.58 28.89 1.53
N THR A 394 21.26 27.76 1.74
CA THR A 394 22.73 27.66 1.80
C THR A 394 23.34 26.85 0.64
N GLY A 395 22.51 26.59 -0.39
CA GLY A 395 22.89 26.05 -1.69
C GLY A 395 22.06 26.71 -2.80
N ASN A 396 22.37 26.46 -4.08
CA ASN A 396 21.73 27.15 -5.19
C ASN A 396 20.37 26.55 -5.56
N MET A 397 19.28 27.30 -5.34
CA MET A 397 17.94 26.96 -5.81
C MET A 397 17.68 27.50 -7.22
N THR A 398 16.94 26.73 -8.01
CA THR A 398 16.25 27.11 -9.24
C THR A 398 14.82 26.57 -9.16
N ALA A 399 13.83 27.36 -9.56
CA ALA A 399 12.41 27.01 -9.48
C ALA A 399 11.65 27.63 -10.67
N THR A 400 11.31 26.84 -11.69
CA THR A 400 10.88 27.38 -13.00
C THR A 400 9.51 28.08 -12.99
N GLN A 401 8.76 28.08 -11.89
CA GLN A 401 7.51 28.84 -11.76
C GLN A 401 7.53 29.81 -10.57
N GLN A 402 6.93 29.43 -9.44
CA GLN A 402 6.73 30.35 -8.31
C GLN A 402 7.25 29.76 -6.99
N VAL A 403 7.91 30.61 -6.21
CA VAL A 403 8.34 30.37 -4.83
C VAL A 403 7.54 31.28 -3.88
N ILE A 404 7.07 30.74 -2.76
CA ILE A 404 6.36 31.47 -1.70
C ILE A 404 7.02 31.13 -0.35
N ALA A 405 7.38 32.14 0.46
CA ALA A 405 8.02 31.94 1.77
C ALA A 405 7.85 33.13 2.75
N PRO A 406 7.07 33.01 3.84
CA PRO A 406 6.89 34.09 4.83
C PRO A 406 8.19 34.68 5.40
N THR A 407 9.26 33.89 5.51
CA THR A 407 10.63 34.39 5.71
C THR A 407 11.57 33.73 4.70
N THR A 408 12.44 34.51 4.06
CA THR A 408 13.49 34.03 3.15
C THR A 408 14.86 34.54 3.61
N ASN A 409 15.83 33.65 3.81
CA ASN A 409 17.20 33.96 4.17
C ASN A 409 18.14 33.31 3.16
N VAL A 410 18.97 34.09 2.47
CA VAL A 410 19.93 33.59 1.47
C VAL A 410 21.35 33.89 1.93
N THR A 411 22.22 32.89 1.93
CA THR A 411 23.62 33.01 2.39
C THR A 411 24.55 32.25 1.45
N GLY A 412 25.49 32.94 0.79
CA GLY A 412 26.47 32.34 -0.12
C GLY A 412 25.97 31.96 -1.52
N ASN A 413 24.67 32.07 -1.83
CA ASN A 413 24.04 31.20 -2.84
C ASN A 413 22.92 31.84 -3.68
N THR A 414 22.56 31.19 -4.79
CA THR A 414 21.54 31.64 -5.76
C THR A 414 20.13 31.10 -5.46
N ILE A 415 19.07 31.87 -5.73
CA ILE A 415 17.67 31.41 -5.83
C ILE A 415 17.05 31.94 -7.13
N GLY A 416 17.07 31.17 -8.22
CA GLY A 416 16.48 31.57 -9.49
C GLY A 416 15.01 31.16 -9.63
N THR A 417 14.10 32.05 -10.03
CA THR A 417 12.69 31.70 -10.30
C THR A 417 11.99 32.65 -11.28
N GLN A 418 10.75 32.37 -11.71
CA GLN A 418 9.92 33.37 -12.42
C GLN A 418 9.24 34.33 -11.44
N GLN A 419 8.86 33.87 -10.25
CA GLN A 419 8.24 34.71 -9.22
C GLN A 419 8.60 34.25 -7.80
N LEU A 420 9.05 35.18 -6.96
CA LEU A 420 9.33 34.97 -5.53
C LEU A 420 8.43 35.88 -4.69
N GLN A 421 7.61 35.27 -3.83
CA GLN A 421 6.77 35.96 -2.86
C GLN A 421 7.31 35.73 -1.44
N ALA A 422 7.69 36.79 -0.75
CA ALA A 422 8.24 36.74 0.61
C ALA A 422 7.48 37.65 1.60
N GLY A 423 7.51 37.29 2.88
CA GLY A 423 7.21 38.24 3.96
C GLY A 423 8.45 39.07 4.25
N ASN A 424 9.33 38.55 5.10
CA ASN A 424 10.66 39.13 5.35
C ASN A 424 11.72 38.45 4.47
N MET A 425 12.66 39.23 3.93
CA MET A 425 13.78 38.71 3.14
C MET A 425 15.12 39.29 3.62
N THR A 426 16.08 38.39 3.90
CA THR A 426 17.48 38.71 4.23
C THR A 426 18.40 38.11 3.18
N VAL A 427 19.35 38.88 2.66
CA VAL A 427 20.30 38.42 1.62
C VAL A 427 21.73 38.75 2.06
N THR A 428 22.54 37.71 2.26
CA THR A 428 23.85 37.79 2.92
C THR A 428 24.95 37.05 2.13
N ALA A 429 26.21 37.48 2.27
CA ALA A 429 27.43 36.94 1.66
C ALA A 429 27.33 36.53 0.17
N ASN A 430 27.44 37.47 -0.78
CA ASN A 430 27.50 37.20 -2.25
C ASN A 430 26.33 36.41 -2.86
N SER A 431 25.23 36.23 -2.12
CA SER A 431 24.03 35.54 -2.60
C SER A 431 23.42 36.16 -3.85
N THR A 432 22.62 35.36 -4.56
CA THR A 432 21.91 35.75 -5.77
C THR A 432 20.45 35.34 -5.72
N VAL A 433 19.56 36.08 -6.37
CA VAL A 433 18.12 35.77 -6.51
C VAL A 433 17.72 36.02 -7.98
N THR A 434 16.62 35.46 -8.50
CA THR A 434 16.06 35.86 -9.79
C THR A 434 14.53 35.75 -9.78
N GLY A 435 13.85 36.59 -10.57
CA GLY A 435 12.41 36.53 -10.80
C GLY A 435 11.68 37.81 -10.44
N ASN A 436 10.36 37.82 -10.62
CA ASN A 436 9.49 38.88 -10.12
C ASN A 436 9.40 38.80 -8.58
N LEU A 437 9.83 39.84 -7.88
CA LEU A 437 9.96 39.85 -6.43
C LEU A 437 8.84 40.66 -5.75
N VAL A 438 8.03 39.98 -4.95
CA VAL A 438 7.07 40.60 -4.04
C VAL A 438 7.52 40.29 -2.62
N ALA A 439 7.90 41.29 -1.83
CA ALA A 439 8.45 41.06 -0.49
C ALA A 439 7.95 42.14 0.48
N ALA A 440 7.36 41.81 1.62
CA ALA A 440 6.91 42.84 2.57
C ALA A 440 8.08 43.68 3.12
N ARG A 441 9.23 43.05 3.39
CA ARG A 441 10.49 43.70 3.81
C ARG A 441 11.70 43.03 3.16
N VAL A 442 12.69 43.81 2.71
CA VAL A 442 13.97 43.31 2.17
C VAL A 442 15.18 43.98 2.85
N GLN A 443 16.18 43.19 3.23
CA GLN A 443 17.42 43.64 3.89
C GLN A 443 18.69 42.94 3.33
N PRO A 444 19.46 43.58 2.43
CA PRO A 444 20.76 43.10 1.95
C PRO A 444 21.95 43.68 2.75
N THR A 445 23.04 42.92 2.89
CA THR A 445 24.19 43.29 3.76
C THR A 445 25.59 43.01 3.16
N ASN A 446 26.13 43.93 2.34
CA ASN A 446 27.45 43.84 1.64
C ASN A 446 27.62 42.80 0.51
N GLY A 447 27.61 43.26 -0.76
CA GLY A 447 28.09 42.54 -1.97
C GLY A 447 27.19 41.43 -2.53
N TYR A 448 26.52 41.66 -3.69
CA TYR A 448 25.48 40.76 -4.25
C TYR A 448 25.34 40.78 -5.78
N SER A 449 24.63 39.78 -6.31
CA SER A 449 24.00 39.85 -7.64
C SER A 449 22.55 39.33 -7.59
N VAL A 450 21.75 39.49 -8.65
CA VAL A 450 20.37 38.99 -8.83
C VAL A 450 20.05 39.25 -10.31
N THR A 451 19.51 38.29 -11.06
CA THR A 451 19.59 38.31 -12.54
C THR A 451 18.32 37.81 -13.23
N SER A 452 17.42 38.70 -13.68
CA SER A 452 16.14 38.33 -14.30
C SER A 452 15.62 39.36 -15.32
N ARG A 453 14.54 39.04 -16.02
CA ARG A 453 14.15 39.66 -17.31
C ARG A 453 13.61 41.11 -17.27
N GLN A 454 13.68 41.83 -16.15
CA GLN A 454 13.46 43.29 -16.12
C GLN A 454 14.01 43.98 -14.83
N MET A 455 15.21 44.60 -14.85
CA MET A 455 15.62 45.73 -13.97
C MET A 455 17.01 46.28 -14.38
N ASP A 456 17.56 47.23 -13.62
CA ASP A 456 18.89 47.86 -13.80
C ASP A 456 19.47 48.33 -12.43
N VAL A 457 20.80 48.44 -12.32
CA VAL A 457 21.54 48.48 -11.02
C VAL A 457 22.96 49.12 -11.13
N ALA A 458 23.77 49.06 -10.04
CA ALA A 458 25.14 49.61 -9.79
C ALA A 458 25.46 50.86 -8.66
N ASN A 459 26.25 50.00 -7.83
CA ASN A 459 27.32 48.96 -7.84
C ASN A 459 27.49 48.53 -6.35
N THR A 460 27.85 47.30 -5.97
CA THR A 460 27.84 45.99 -6.65
C THR A 460 26.92 45.05 -5.87
N ALA A 461 25.64 45.37 -5.93
CA ALA A 461 24.53 44.57 -5.42
C ALA A 461 23.44 44.55 -6.50
N THR A 462 23.68 43.81 -7.58
CA THR A 462 22.76 43.75 -8.74
C THR A 462 21.41 43.19 -8.27
N ILE A 463 20.28 43.87 -8.50
CA ILE A 463 18.91 43.38 -8.29
C ILE A 463 18.23 43.29 -9.68
N GLN A 464 17.57 42.19 -10.06
CA GLN A 464 16.80 42.13 -11.32
C GLN A 464 15.46 41.38 -11.23
N GLY A 465 14.40 42.03 -11.73
CA GLY A 465 12.98 41.68 -11.58
C GLY A 465 12.14 42.92 -11.28
N GLN A 466 10.80 42.86 -11.29
CA GLN A 466 10.01 43.90 -10.63
C GLN A 466 10.05 43.70 -9.11
N ILE A 467 10.38 44.74 -8.32
CA ILE A 467 10.24 44.71 -6.85
C ILE A 467 8.92 45.38 -6.46
N ARG A 468 8.12 44.70 -5.62
CA ARG A 468 7.06 45.33 -4.82
C ARG A 468 7.34 45.08 -3.34
N ALA A 469 7.62 46.14 -2.59
CA ALA A 469 7.91 46.05 -1.16
C ALA A 469 7.37 47.23 -0.35
N ASN A 470 7.05 46.97 0.93
CA ASN A 470 6.56 47.98 1.86
C ASN A 470 7.70 48.69 2.60
N ALA A 471 8.82 48.00 2.82
CA ALA A 471 10.05 48.57 3.37
C ALA A 471 11.30 47.92 2.76
N LEU A 472 12.32 48.74 2.48
CA LEU A 472 13.59 48.35 1.90
C LEU A 472 14.70 49.05 2.68
N ASN A 473 15.60 48.28 3.30
CA ASN A 473 16.62 48.81 4.21
C ASN A 473 17.97 48.13 3.95
N ALA A 474 18.94 48.86 3.40
CA ALA A 474 20.26 48.32 3.03
C ALA A 474 21.36 48.93 3.89
N THR A 475 22.31 48.10 4.34
CA THR A 475 23.43 48.54 5.18
C THR A 475 24.66 48.99 4.39
N SER A 476 24.57 49.00 3.05
CA SER A 476 25.59 49.45 2.12
C SER A 476 24.97 49.78 0.75
N SER A 477 25.78 50.22 -0.22
CA SER A 477 25.36 50.78 -1.50
C SER A 477 24.31 49.95 -2.25
N LEU A 478 23.14 50.57 -2.47
CA LEU A 478 21.99 50.00 -3.16
C LEU A 478 21.64 50.88 -4.37
N TYR A 479 21.76 50.35 -5.59
CA TYR A 479 21.12 50.95 -6.77
C TYR A 479 19.76 50.30 -6.98
N LEU A 480 18.85 51.02 -7.63
CA LEU A 480 17.52 50.56 -8.00
C LEU A 480 17.11 51.33 -9.27
N ASN A 481 16.67 50.65 -10.33
CA ASN A 481 16.11 51.32 -11.52
C ASN A 481 14.66 50.89 -11.78
N ASN A 482 13.84 51.82 -12.28
CA ASN A 482 12.39 51.67 -12.50
C ASN A 482 11.59 51.17 -11.27
N ILE A 483 11.82 51.77 -10.10
CA ILE A 483 10.94 51.58 -8.94
C ILE A 483 9.57 52.21 -9.23
N ARG A 484 8.48 51.45 -9.04
CA ARG A 484 7.18 52.03 -8.69
C ARG A 484 6.90 51.77 -7.21
N PHE A 485 7.09 52.80 -6.38
CA PHE A 485 6.77 52.71 -4.95
C PHE A 485 5.24 52.50 -4.78
N PRO A 486 4.79 51.55 -3.93
CA PRO A 486 3.35 51.30 -3.74
C PRO A 486 2.56 52.49 -3.21
N GLY A 487 3.20 53.40 -2.47
CA GLY A 487 2.64 54.67 -1.99
C GLY A 487 2.88 55.85 -2.93
N GLY A 488 2.67 55.67 -4.23
CA GLY A 488 2.95 56.70 -5.23
C GLY A 488 2.08 57.94 -5.07
N VAL A 489 2.68 59.09 -4.78
CA VAL A 489 1.98 60.39 -4.75
C VAL A 489 1.80 60.87 -6.20
N THR A 490 0.60 60.70 -6.74
CA THR A 490 0.29 60.87 -8.18
C THR A 490 -0.05 62.30 -8.59
N THR A 491 -0.06 63.25 -7.65
CA THR A 491 -0.45 64.65 -7.89
C THR A 491 0.77 65.52 -8.23
N PRO A 492 0.85 66.14 -9.43
CA PRO A 492 1.88 67.13 -9.74
C PRO A 492 1.91 68.26 -8.69
N GLY A 493 3.11 68.67 -8.29
CA GLY A 493 3.33 69.65 -7.22
C GLY A 493 3.46 69.05 -5.81
N SER A 494 3.17 67.76 -5.59
CA SER A 494 3.42 67.14 -4.29
C SER A 494 4.91 67.07 -3.97
N THR A 495 5.27 67.45 -2.74
CA THR A 495 6.61 67.26 -2.16
C THR A 495 6.60 66.04 -1.23
N THR A 496 7.64 65.20 -1.31
CA THR A 496 8.00 64.24 -0.27
C THR A 496 9.42 64.52 0.23
N THR A 497 9.62 64.42 1.54
CA THR A 497 10.88 64.77 2.22
C THR A 497 11.51 63.51 2.81
N TYR A 498 12.78 63.27 2.50
CA TYR A 498 13.56 62.13 2.96
C TYR A 498 14.79 62.62 3.75
N VAL A 499 15.27 61.81 4.71
CA VAL A 499 16.54 62.07 5.40
C VAL A 499 17.59 61.09 4.91
N ASP A 500 18.65 61.63 4.32
CA ASP A 500 19.88 60.92 3.97
C ASP A 500 20.65 60.67 5.27
N THR A 501 20.60 59.43 5.77
CA THR A 501 21.21 59.06 7.06
C THR A 501 22.73 58.94 7.02
N VAL A 502 23.34 58.94 5.83
CA VAL A 502 24.80 58.86 5.66
C VAL A 502 25.41 60.26 5.63
N LEU A 503 24.74 61.20 4.96
CA LEU A 503 25.20 62.59 4.83
C LEU A 503 24.38 63.57 5.71
N THR A 504 23.56 63.04 6.63
CA THR A 504 22.74 63.79 7.61
C THR A 504 21.91 64.94 7.03
N ARG A 505 21.54 64.86 5.74
CA ARG A 505 20.93 65.95 4.97
C ARG A 505 19.52 65.60 4.54
N THR A 506 18.72 66.61 4.22
CA THR A 506 17.32 66.42 3.83
C THR A 506 17.22 66.42 2.31
N ILE A 507 16.70 65.35 1.69
CA ILE A 507 16.44 65.29 0.26
C ILE A 507 14.96 65.57 0.01
N ARG A 508 14.68 66.64 -0.74
CA ARG A 508 13.33 67.07 -1.10
C ARG A 508 13.00 66.61 -2.52
N CYS A 509 12.05 65.70 -2.67
CA CYS A 509 11.59 65.20 -3.97
C CYS A 509 10.24 65.85 -4.35
N THR A 510 10.11 66.33 -5.58
CA THR A 510 8.89 66.95 -6.10
C THR A 510 8.48 66.33 -7.45
N VAL A 511 7.20 66.02 -7.62
CA VAL A 511 6.64 65.47 -8.87
C VAL A 511 6.25 66.62 -9.82
N HIS A 512 6.83 66.64 -11.02
CA HIS A 512 6.48 67.62 -12.07
C HIS A 512 5.31 67.16 -12.96
N THR A 513 4.71 68.12 -13.67
CA THR A 513 3.63 67.91 -14.65
C THR A 513 4.03 67.05 -15.86
N ASN A 514 5.33 66.79 -16.07
CA ASN A 514 5.85 65.88 -17.09
C ASN A 514 6.06 64.44 -16.57
N ASN A 515 5.46 64.08 -15.43
CA ASN A 515 5.63 62.81 -14.71
C ASN A 515 7.10 62.45 -14.33
N ARG A 516 8.02 63.42 -14.31
CA ARG A 516 9.36 63.25 -13.75
C ARG A 516 9.39 63.72 -12.29
N THR A 517 10.02 62.95 -11.42
CA THR A 517 10.30 63.35 -10.03
C THR A 517 11.72 63.90 -9.96
N TYR A 518 11.87 65.13 -9.47
CA TYR A 518 13.17 65.76 -9.25
C TYR A 518 13.44 65.78 -7.74
N CYS A 519 14.62 65.31 -7.33
CA CYS A 519 15.06 65.28 -5.94
C CYS A 519 16.29 66.17 -5.75
N GLU A 520 16.28 67.00 -4.71
CA GLU A 520 17.30 68.03 -4.45
C GLU A 520 17.76 68.00 -2.97
N PRO A 521 19.04 68.26 -2.70
CA PRO A 521 19.56 68.36 -1.33
C PRO A 521 19.15 69.68 -0.67
N THR A 522 18.81 69.61 0.61
CA THR A 522 18.43 70.74 1.47
C THR A 522 19.02 70.58 2.87
N GLY A 523 19.39 71.71 3.48
CA GLY A 523 20.07 71.75 4.78
C GLY A 523 21.59 71.66 4.65
N SER A 524 22.26 71.40 5.77
CA SER A 524 23.72 71.42 5.87
C SER A 524 24.32 70.02 6.03
N HIS A 525 25.50 69.81 5.48
CA HIS A 525 26.33 68.61 5.66
C HIS A 525 27.79 69.01 5.89
N THR A 526 28.52 68.29 6.74
CA THR A 526 29.97 68.47 6.91
C THR A 526 30.70 67.23 6.40
N TRP A 527 31.45 67.42 5.32
CA TRP A 527 32.25 66.39 4.67
C TRP A 527 33.44 65.96 5.56
N PRO A 528 33.96 64.72 5.43
CA PRO A 528 35.05 64.22 6.28
C PRO A 528 36.38 64.99 6.20
N ASN A 529 36.54 65.88 5.22
CA ASN A 529 37.71 66.77 5.07
C ASN A 529 37.55 68.12 5.80
N GLY A 530 36.48 68.32 6.58
CA GLY A 530 36.21 69.56 7.33
C GLY A 530 35.48 70.64 6.53
N VAL A 531 35.24 70.43 5.23
CA VAL A 531 34.39 71.32 4.42
C VAL A 531 32.93 71.07 4.77
N SER A 532 32.16 72.12 5.05
CA SER A 532 30.71 72.03 5.16
C SER A 532 30.02 72.65 3.94
N GLU A 533 28.95 72.02 3.48
CA GLU A 533 28.03 72.56 2.49
C GLU A 533 26.70 72.92 3.15
N THR A 534 26.04 73.97 2.70
CA THR A 534 24.66 74.29 3.05
C THR A 534 23.86 74.53 1.78
N CYS A 535 22.99 73.57 1.46
CA CYS A 535 22.19 73.54 0.24
C CYS A 535 20.80 74.11 0.49
N THR A 536 20.38 74.99 -0.42
CA THR A 536 19.09 75.69 -0.39
C THR A 536 18.35 75.48 -1.70
N VAL A 537 17.08 75.12 -1.59
CA VAL A 537 16.13 75.04 -2.72
C VAL A 537 15.20 76.25 -2.59
N PRO A 538 15.17 77.17 -3.57
CA PRO A 538 14.23 78.30 -3.56
C PRO A 538 12.78 77.84 -3.52
N ALA A 539 11.89 78.71 -3.05
CA ALA A 539 10.45 78.48 -3.13
C ALA A 539 10.01 78.25 -4.59
N TRP A 540 8.99 77.42 -4.79
CA TRP A 540 8.50 77.09 -6.13
C TRP A 540 7.89 78.32 -6.84
N PRO A 541 8.09 78.48 -8.17
CA PRO A 541 8.84 77.61 -9.07
C PRO A 541 10.35 77.87 -9.06
N SER A 542 11.14 76.88 -8.64
CA SER A 542 12.61 76.96 -8.66
C SER A 542 13.21 76.40 -9.95
N THR A 543 14.26 77.04 -10.44
CA THR A 543 15.08 76.58 -11.57
C THR A 543 16.21 75.64 -11.15
N GLY A 544 16.28 75.24 -9.87
CA GLY A 544 17.31 74.37 -9.31
C GLY A 544 17.58 74.64 -7.84
N TYR A 545 18.82 74.38 -7.41
CA TYR A 545 19.28 74.56 -6.03
C TYR A 545 20.69 75.17 -5.97
N SER A 546 21.04 75.76 -4.83
CA SER A 546 22.33 76.41 -4.58
C SER A 546 22.95 75.94 -3.27
N CYS A 547 24.22 75.51 -3.32
CA CYS A 547 24.99 75.06 -2.15
C CYS A 547 26.15 76.03 -1.89
N ASN A 548 26.20 76.55 -0.66
CA ASN A 548 27.29 77.38 -0.17
C ASN A 548 28.32 76.49 0.56
N TYR A 549 29.60 76.64 0.23
CA TYR A 549 30.69 75.83 0.77
C TYR A 549 31.53 76.65 1.77
N PHE A 550 31.95 76.02 2.86
CA PHE A 550 32.72 76.63 3.94
C PHE A 550 33.80 75.67 4.45
N ASN A 551 34.96 76.18 4.89
CA ASN A 551 35.92 75.45 5.71
C ASN A 551 36.01 76.13 7.08
N GLY A 552 35.44 75.50 8.11
CA GLY A 552 35.17 76.17 9.38
C GLY A 552 34.30 77.43 9.16
N ALA A 553 34.84 78.60 9.53
CA ALA A 553 34.18 79.89 9.31
C ALA A 553 34.52 80.57 7.96
N ILE A 554 35.41 79.99 7.15
CA ILE A 554 35.85 80.58 5.88
C ILE A 554 34.90 80.14 4.77
N PHE A 555 34.17 81.07 4.16
CA PHE A 555 33.38 80.81 2.94
C PHE A 555 34.31 80.54 1.75
N LEU A 556 34.04 79.45 1.02
CA LEU A 556 34.83 78.98 -0.12
C LEU A 556 34.21 79.31 -1.48
N GLY A 557 32.91 79.59 -1.53
CA GLY A 557 32.15 79.83 -2.76
C GLY A 557 30.76 79.22 -2.75
N THR A 558 29.95 79.56 -3.76
CA THR A 558 28.60 79.03 -3.99
C THR A 558 28.55 78.30 -5.32
N CYS A 559 28.08 77.04 -5.32
CA CYS A 559 27.72 76.33 -6.55
C CYS A 559 26.21 76.33 -6.75
N THR A 560 25.76 76.84 -7.90
CA THR A 560 24.37 76.81 -8.35
C THR A 560 24.17 75.72 -9.40
N PHE A 561 23.17 74.87 -9.20
CA PHE A 561 22.87 73.71 -10.02
C PHE A 561 21.54 73.95 -10.76
N THR A 562 21.60 74.24 -12.06
CA THR A 562 20.43 74.64 -12.84
C THR A 562 19.79 73.45 -13.56
N ARG A 563 18.48 73.28 -13.34
CA ARG A 563 17.60 72.39 -14.11
C ARG A 563 17.45 72.97 -15.52
N SER A 564 17.64 72.14 -16.55
CA SER A 564 17.17 72.44 -17.91
C SER A 564 16.09 71.45 -18.31
N ILE A 565 15.10 71.91 -19.07
CA ILE A 565 13.98 71.10 -19.58
C ILE A 565 14.35 70.46 -20.94
N GLY A 566 15.64 70.18 -21.15
CA GLY A 566 16.19 69.69 -22.41
C GLY A 566 15.71 68.28 -22.79
N ALA A 567 15.81 67.95 -24.08
CA ALA A 567 15.37 66.65 -24.63
C ALA A 567 16.25 65.47 -24.21
N SER A 568 17.47 65.72 -23.73
CA SER A 568 18.35 64.73 -23.10
C SER A 568 17.80 64.28 -21.75
N ASN A 569 17.83 62.97 -21.46
CA ASN A 569 17.32 62.38 -20.23
C ASN A 569 18.28 62.55 -19.03
N GLN A 570 18.80 63.76 -18.81
CA GLN A 570 19.64 64.12 -17.66
C GLN A 570 18.93 65.20 -16.83
N ALA A 571 19.04 65.12 -15.50
CA ALA A 571 18.21 65.93 -14.59
C ALA A 571 18.68 67.39 -14.42
N TYR A 572 19.97 67.64 -14.60
CA TYR A 572 20.63 68.94 -14.44
C TYR A 572 21.64 69.15 -15.59
N HIS A 573 21.81 70.39 -16.04
CA HIS A 573 22.52 70.67 -17.30
C HIS A 573 23.60 71.75 -17.21
N SER A 574 23.65 72.52 -16.12
CA SER A 574 24.75 73.44 -15.85
C SER A 574 24.99 73.55 -14.35
N VAL A 575 26.25 73.46 -13.95
CA VAL A 575 26.73 73.85 -12.62
C VAL A 575 27.59 75.08 -12.80
N SER A 576 27.34 76.13 -12.02
CA SER A 576 28.16 77.34 -11.98
C SER A 576 28.61 77.56 -10.54
N CYS A 577 29.92 77.55 -10.31
CA CYS A 577 30.51 77.83 -9.01
C CYS A 577 31.24 79.18 -9.06
N THR A 578 31.08 79.98 -8.00
CA THR A 578 31.67 81.31 -7.81
C THR A 578 32.23 81.47 -6.41
#